data_AF-A0A9E2V0Z5-F1
#
_entry.id   AF-A0A9E2V0Z5-F1
#
_cell.length_a   1.000
_cell.length_b   1.000
_cell.length_c   1.000
_cell.angle_alpha   90.00
_cell.angle_beta   90.00
_cell.angle_gamma   90.00
#
_symmetry.space_group_name_H-M   'P 1'
#
loop_
_entity.id
_entity.type
_entity.pdbx_description
1 polymer ?
#
loop_
_entity_poly.entity_id
_entity_poly.type
_entity_poly.pdbx_seq_one_letter_code
_entity_poly.pdbx_strand_id
1 'polypeptide(L)'
;KSDHILNLFEDLEGSLPQDKEHMTNILKDFLAMPPEKQCLYQVGRRLGIFSGLGDMEDSGMMAKAEDACRQLGINPENVDQIIDEMMKRFV
;
A
#
# COMPACT_ATOMS: atom_id res chain seq x y z
N LYS A 1 -20.86 6.26 -1.20
CA LYS A 1 -20.31 4.91 -1.47
C LYS A 1 -18.85 4.99 -1.11
N SER A 2 -18.39 4.22 -0.13
CA SER A 2 -16.96 4.18 0.17
C SER A 2 -16.27 3.49 -1.00
N ASP A 3 -15.37 4.20 -1.66
CA ASP A 3 -14.58 3.66 -2.76
C ASP A 3 -13.58 2.67 -2.18
N HIS A 4 -14.00 1.40 -2.04
CA HIS A 4 -13.15 0.32 -1.54
C HIS A 4 -11.85 0.19 -2.36
N ILE A 5 -11.89 0.56 -3.65
CA ILE A 5 -10.75 0.68 -4.58
C ILE A 5 -9.62 1.60 -4.05
N LEU A 6 -9.94 2.54 -3.15
CA LEU A 6 -9.00 3.52 -2.60
C LEU A 6 -8.44 3.12 -1.23
N ASN A 7 -8.87 2.02 -0.61
CA ASN A 7 -8.31 1.64 0.69
C ASN A 7 -6.92 1.02 0.51
N LEU A 8 -5.92 1.59 1.19
CA LEU A 8 -4.56 1.05 1.18
C LEU A 8 -4.47 -0.35 1.84
N PHE A 9 -5.44 -0.64 2.70
CA PHE A 9 -5.59 -1.90 3.40
C PHE A 9 -7.01 -2.43 3.16
N GLU A 10 -7.31 -2.88 1.94
CA GLU A 10 -8.61 -3.50 1.64
C GLU A 10 -8.87 -4.73 2.53
N ASP A 11 -7.82 -5.40 3.01
CA ASP A 11 -7.91 -6.55 3.93
C ASP A 11 -8.38 -6.16 5.35
N LEU A 12 -8.56 -4.87 5.66
CA LEU A 12 -9.23 -4.41 6.88
C LEU A 12 -10.75 -4.58 6.78
N GLU A 13 -11.23 -5.77 6.49
CA GLU A 13 -12.62 -6.15 6.73
C GLU A 13 -12.72 -6.82 8.11
N GLY A 14 -13.59 -6.29 8.97
CA GLY A 14 -13.77 -6.80 10.32
C GLY A 14 -14.93 -6.15 11.06
N SER A 15 -15.53 -6.88 11.99
CA SER A 15 -16.60 -6.39 12.87
C SER A 15 -15.99 -5.95 14.20
N LEU A 16 -16.17 -4.68 14.56
CA LEU A 16 -15.88 -4.24 15.91
C LEU A 16 -16.89 -4.90 16.89
N PRO A 17 -16.44 -5.44 18.04
CA PRO A 17 -15.10 -5.34 18.62
C PRO A 17 -14.13 -6.49 18.29
N GLN A 18 -14.57 -7.59 17.68
CA GLN A 18 -13.76 -8.81 17.50
C GLN A 18 -12.46 -8.60 16.71
N ASP A 19 -12.47 -7.77 15.67
CA ASP A 19 -11.32 -7.67 14.74
C ASP A 19 -10.39 -6.48 15.02
N LYS A 20 -10.63 -5.75 16.12
CA LYS A 20 -9.90 -4.51 16.46
C LYS A 20 -8.39 -4.73 16.58
N GLU A 21 -7.96 -5.82 17.22
CA GLU A 21 -6.53 -6.08 17.41
C GLU A 21 -5.82 -6.39 16.09
N HIS A 22 -6.45 -7.18 15.23
CA HIS A 22 -5.91 -7.51 13.91
C HIS A 22 -5.77 -6.25 13.05
N MET A 23 -6.81 -5.41 13.02
CA MET A 23 -6.80 -4.14 12.28
C MET A 23 -5.69 -3.19 12.76
N THR A 24 -5.47 -3.13 14.07
CA THR A 24 -4.47 -2.23 14.64
C THR A 24 -3.04 -2.73 14.38
N ASN A 25 -2.82 -4.04 14.29
CA ASN A 25 -1.49 -4.61 14.05
C ASN A 25 -1.00 -4.30 12.64
N ILE A 26 -1.85 -4.45 11.62
CA ILE A 26 -1.50 -4.10 10.22
C ILE A 26 -1.03 -2.64 10.12
N LEU A 27 -1.74 -1.71 10.77
CA LEU A 27 -1.35 -0.30 10.79
C LEU A 27 -0.04 -0.07 11.53
N LYS A 28 0.19 -0.75 12.66
CA LYS A 28 1.45 -0.65 13.40
C LYS A 28 2.63 -1.18 12.59
N ASP A 29 2.45 -2.32 11.94
CA ASP A 29 3.50 -2.96 11.14
C ASP A 29 3.88 -2.05 9.98
N PHE A 30 2.90 -1.46 9.28
CA PHE A 30 3.14 -0.47 8.24
C PHE A 30 3.85 0.78 8.76
N LEU A 31 3.34 1.40 9.83
CA LEU A 31 3.91 2.63 10.41
C LEU A 31 5.32 2.43 10.99
N ALA A 32 5.66 1.20 11.38
CA ALA A 32 6.99 0.83 11.85
C ALA A 32 8.02 0.62 10.72
N MET A 33 7.58 0.56 9.45
CA MET A 33 8.49 0.39 8.32
C MET A 33 9.30 1.65 8.02
N PRO A 34 10.53 1.51 7.50
CA PRO A 34 11.25 2.63 6.89
C PRO A 34 10.42 3.30 5.78
N PRO A 35 10.55 4.63 5.58
CA PRO A 35 9.78 5.36 4.56
C PRO A 35 9.89 4.76 3.15
N GLU A 36 11.05 4.22 2.79
CA GLU A 36 11.29 3.56 1.51
C GLU A 36 10.42 2.32 1.34
N LYS A 37 10.28 1.51 2.40
CA LYS A 37 9.42 0.32 2.39
C LYS A 37 7.94 0.70 2.37
N GLN A 38 7.54 1.74 3.11
CA GLN A 38 6.17 2.25 3.07
C GLN A 38 5.80 2.72 1.65
N CYS A 39 6.71 3.45 0.99
CA CYS A 39 6.56 3.88 -0.39
C CYS A 39 6.35 2.70 -1.34
N LEU A 40 7.20 1.66 -1.25
CA LEU A 40 7.06 0.45 -2.06
C LEU A 40 5.72 -0.25 -1.83
N TYR A 41 5.28 -0.36 -0.57
CA TYR A 41 3.99 -0.93 -0.23
C TYR A 41 2.83 -0.15 -0.85
N GLN A 42 2.82 1.17 -0.70
CA GLN A 42 1.77 2.04 -1.24
C GLN A 42 1.66 1.93 -2.76
N VAL A 43 2.79 2.02 -3.47
CA VAL A 43 2.83 1.86 -4.93
C VAL A 43 2.40 0.45 -5.33
N GLY A 44 2.91 -0.58 -4.65
CA GLY A 44 2.57 -1.96 -4.94
C GLY A 44 1.09 -2.28 -4.73
N ARG A 45 0.45 -1.76 -3.67
CA ARG A 45 -1.01 -1.89 -3.47
C ARG A 45 -1.79 -1.21 -4.58
N ARG A 46 -1.41 0.01 -4.97
CA ARG A 46 -2.11 0.79 -6.01
C ARG A 46 -1.98 0.23 -7.41
N LEU A 47 -0.88 -0.46 -7.69
CA LEU A 47 -0.65 -1.16 -8.95
C LEU A 47 -1.19 -2.60 -8.96
N GLY A 48 -1.80 -3.06 -7.86
CA GLY A 48 -2.26 -4.44 -7.71
C GLY A 48 -1.11 -5.46 -7.67
N ILE A 49 0.11 -5.02 -7.38
CA ILE A 49 1.28 -5.89 -7.17
C ILE A 49 1.13 -6.59 -5.83
N PHE A 50 0.72 -5.87 -4.77
CA PHE A 50 0.48 -6.43 -3.45
C PHE A 50 -1.02 -6.50 -3.15
N SER A 51 -1.45 -7.58 -2.52
CA SER A 51 -2.73 -7.74 -1.84
C SER A 51 -2.65 -7.30 -0.38
N GLY A 52 -1.51 -7.53 0.29
CA GLY A 52 -1.29 -7.12 1.68
C GLY A 52 0.17 -7.05 2.09
N LEU A 53 0.45 -6.78 3.36
CA LEU A 53 1.83 -6.61 3.86
C LEU A 53 2.68 -7.89 3.71
N GLY A 54 2.06 -9.08 3.75
CA GLY A 54 2.76 -10.35 3.60
C GLY A 54 3.42 -10.53 2.23
N ASP A 55 2.89 -9.89 1.17
CA ASP A 55 3.47 -9.98 -0.16
C ASP A 55 4.80 -9.24 -0.29
N MET A 56 5.14 -8.38 0.68
CA MET A 56 6.46 -7.75 0.76
C MET A 56 7.58 -8.72 1.15
N GLU A 57 7.25 -9.92 1.61
CA GLU A 57 8.21 -11.00 1.85
C GLU A 57 8.62 -11.70 0.54
N ASP A 58 7.81 -11.59 -0.52
CA ASP A 58 8.13 -12.14 -1.83
C ASP A 58 9.09 -11.21 -2.58
N SER A 59 10.34 -11.66 -2.74
CA SER A 59 11.39 -10.91 -3.44
C SER A 59 11.05 -10.54 -4.90
N GLY A 60 10.24 -11.34 -5.58
CA GLY A 60 9.82 -11.08 -6.96
C GLY A 60 8.75 -10.00 -7.03
N MET A 61 7.82 -9.97 -6.07
CA MET A 61 6.81 -8.92 -5.96
C MET A 61 7.45 -7.59 -5.50
N MET A 62 8.40 -7.65 -4.57
CA MET A 62 9.21 -6.48 -4.18
C MET A 62 9.99 -5.90 -5.36
N ALA A 63 10.65 -6.73 -6.17
CA ALA A 63 11.38 -6.26 -7.34
C ALA A 63 10.46 -5.56 -8.36
N LYS A 64 9.22 -6.03 -8.53
CA LYS A 64 8.23 -5.36 -9.40
C LYS A 64 7.83 -4.00 -8.85
N ALA A 65 7.61 -3.88 -7.55
CA ALA A 65 7.29 -2.60 -6.92
C ALA A 65 8.46 -1.61 -7.02
N GLU A 66 9.69 -2.08 -6.81
CA GLU A 66 10.90 -1.26 -6.96
C GLU A 66 11.10 -0.77 -8.40
N ASP A 67 10.87 -1.64 -9.39
CA ASP A 67 10.95 -1.27 -10.80
C ASP A 67 9.89 -0.23 -11.18
N ALA A 68 8.66 -0.40 -10.69
CA ALA A 68 7.59 0.58 -10.89
C ALA A 68 7.94 1.94 -10.27
N CYS A 69 8.43 1.97 -9.03
CA CYS A 69 8.89 3.20 -8.39
C CYS A 69 10.02 3.86 -9.20
N ARG A 70 10.97 3.07 -9.70
CA ARG A 70 12.09 3.58 -10.51
C ARG A 70 11.62 4.17 -11.83
N GLN A 71 10.71 3.50 -12.53
CA GLN A 71 10.19 3.95 -13.83
C GLN A 71 9.35 5.23 -13.70
N LEU A 72 8.61 5.37 -12.59
CA LEU A 72 7.75 6.52 -12.33
C LEU A 72 8.44 7.64 -11.54
N GLY A 73 9.69 7.42 -11.11
CA GLY A 73 10.44 8.39 -10.29
C GLY A 73 9.83 8.59 -8.90
N ILE A 74 9.19 7.56 -8.35
CA ILE A 74 8.52 7.61 -7.04
C ILE A 74 9.53 7.37 -5.91
N ASN A 75 9.44 8.19 -4.88
CA ASN A 75 10.22 8.12 -3.65
C ASN A 75 9.34 8.56 -2.46
N PRO A 76 9.82 8.42 -1.21
CA PRO A 76 9.02 8.78 -0.03
C PRO A 76 8.57 10.25 0.03
N GLU A 77 9.22 11.16 -0.69
CA GLU A 77 8.87 12.59 -0.69
C GLU A 77 7.73 12.93 -1.64
N ASN A 78 7.49 12.11 -2.67
CA ASN A 78 6.51 12.38 -3.73
C ASN A 78 5.44 11.30 -3.92
N VAL A 79 5.52 10.19 -3.17
CA VAL A 79 4.63 9.03 -3.33
C VAL A 79 3.15 9.40 -3.18
N ASP A 80 2.80 10.19 -2.16
CA ASP A 80 1.41 10.61 -1.92
C ASP A 80 0.88 11.42 -3.11
N GLN A 81 1.67 12.38 -3.61
CA GLN A 81 1.29 13.22 -4.75
C GLN A 81 1.12 12.39 -6.03
N ILE A 82 2.05 11.47 -6.31
CA ILE A 82 1.99 10.66 -7.52
C ILE A 82 0.82 9.68 -7.47
N ILE A 83 0.57 9.05 -6.32
CA ILE A 83 -0.58 8.18 -6.12
C ILE A 83 -1.89 8.96 -6.32
N ASP A 84 -2.01 10.17 -5.76
CA ASP A 84 -3.18 11.01 -5.96
C ASP A 84 -3.41 11.33 -7.44
N GLU A 85 -2.35 11.70 -8.17
CA GLU A 85 -2.44 11.94 -9.62
C GLU A 85 -2.80 10.67 -10.42
N MET A 86 -2.31 9.50 -10.00
CA MET A 86 -2.68 8.22 -10.61
C MET A 86 -4.17 7.92 -10.40
N MET A 87 -4.69 8.10 -9.18
CA MET A 87 -6.09 7.81 -8.86
C MET A 87 -7.07 8.76 -9.54
N LYS A 88 -6.70 10.04 -9.75
CA LYS A 88 -7.52 11.01 -10.50
C LYS A 88 -7.87 10.56 -11.92
N ARG A 89 -7.08 9.68 -12.54
CA ARG A 89 -7.34 9.17 -13.91
C ARG A 89 -8.42 8.10 -13.95
N PHE A 90 -8.81 7.54 -12.80
CA PHE A 90 -9.80 6.47 -12.68
C PHE A 90 -11.16 6.95 -12.16
N VAL A 91 -11.31 8.25 -11.90
CA VAL A 91 -12.55 8.91 -11.42
C VAL A 91 -13.12 9.83 -12.48
#